data_AF-Q8H9D6-F1
#
_entry.id   AF-Q8H9D6-F1
#
_cell.length_a   1.000
_cell.length_b   1.000
_cell.length_c   1.000
_cell.angle_alpha   90.00
_cell.angle_beta   90.00
_cell.angle_gamma   90.00
#
_symmetry.space_group_name_H-M   'P 1'
#
loop_
_entity.id
_entity.type
_entity.pdbx_description
1 polymer ?
#
loop_
_entity_poly.entity_id
_entity_poly.type
_entity_poly.pdbx_seq_one_letter_code
_entity_poly.pdbx_strand_id
1 'polypeptide(L)'
;SINILSFLLLSSTLSLVAFARSFSSENPIVLPSTCHDDDNLVLPEVYDQDGHPLRIGQRYIINNPLIGAGAVYLYNIGNLQCPNAVLQHMSIPQFLGEGTPVVFVRKSESDYGDVVRVMTGVYIKFFVKTTKLCVDQTVWKVNHEGLVVTGGQVGNENDIFKIRKTDLVTPEGSKFVYKLLHCPSHLQCKNIGGNFKNGYPRLVTVDDDKDFLPFVFIKA
;
A
#
# COMPACT_ATOMS: atom_id res chain seq x y z
N SER A 1 69.26 -1.47 33.79
CA SER A 1 69.27 -2.43 32.67
C SER A 1 68.85 -3.80 33.14
N ILE A 2 67.68 -4.26 32.68
CA ILE A 2 67.37 -5.58 32.12
C ILE A 2 65.89 -5.48 31.68
N ASN A 3 65.67 -5.64 30.38
CA ASN A 3 64.42 -5.41 29.66
C ASN A 3 63.47 -6.60 29.85
N ILE A 4 62.26 -6.38 30.38
CA ILE A 4 61.22 -7.43 30.56
C ILE A 4 60.30 -7.56 29.32
N LEU A 5 60.56 -6.79 28.25
CA LEU A 5 59.74 -6.78 27.04
C LEU A 5 60.17 -7.80 25.96
N SER A 6 60.53 -9.03 26.36
CA SER A 6 60.98 -10.05 25.39
C SER A 6 60.42 -11.47 25.58
N PHE A 7 59.34 -11.64 26.36
CA PHE A 7 58.73 -12.97 26.59
C PHE A 7 57.33 -13.18 25.99
N LEU A 8 56.86 -12.30 25.11
CA LEU A 8 55.53 -12.42 24.47
C LEU A 8 55.60 -12.70 22.96
N LEU A 9 56.61 -13.44 22.52
CA LEU A 9 56.65 -14.03 21.18
C LEU A 9 57.06 -15.50 21.31
N LEU A 10 56.25 -16.39 20.74
CA LEU A 10 56.39 -17.85 20.60
C LEU A 10 55.60 -18.74 21.58
N SER A 11 54.31 -18.93 21.29
CA SER A 11 53.62 -20.23 21.38
C SER A 11 52.29 -20.15 20.59
N SER A 12 52.34 -20.36 19.28
CA SER A 12 51.69 -21.50 18.57
C SER A 12 50.22 -21.73 18.96
N THR A 13 49.26 -21.25 18.15
CA THR A 13 48.56 -22.02 17.10
C THR A 13 47.93 -23.33 17.59
N LEU A 14 46.59 -23.35 17.75
CA LEU A 14 45.75 -24.47 17.29
C LEU A 14 44.25 -24.10 17.30
N SER A 15 43.69 -24.09 16.09
CA SER A 15 42.36 -24.60 15.73
C SER A 15 41.10 -24.12 16.47
N LEU A 16 40.41 -23.15 15.86
CA LEU A 16 38.95 -23.19 15.76
C LEU A 16 38.56 -23.19 14.28
N VAL A 17 38.45 -24.40 13.75
CA VAL A 17 37.74 -24.71 12.51
C VAL A 17 36.23 -24.71 12.82
N ALA A 18 35.43 -24.38 11.80
CA ALA A 18 33.97 -24.46 11.68
C ALA A 18 33.26 -23.11 11.92
N PHE A 19 32.47 -22.56 11.01
CA PHE A 19 31.78 -23.09 9.84
C PHE A 19 31.88 -22.10 8.67
N ALA A 20 32.37 -22.57 7.52
CA ALA A 20 31.91 -22.02 6.25
C ALA A 20 30.45 -22.43 6.09
N ARG A 21 29.50 -21.52 6.34
CA ARG A 21 28.21 -21.59 5.65
C ARG A 21 28.37 -20.76 4.41
N SER A 22 28.46 -21.46 3.28
CA SER A 22 28.04 -20.92 2.00
C SER A 22 26.68 -20.26 2.21
N PHE A 23 26.63 -18.93 2.12
CA PHE A 23 25.38 -18.27 1.82
C PHE A 23 25.06 -18.68 0.38
N SER A 24 24.23 -19.71 0.23
CA SER A 24 23.42 -19.87 -0.97
C SER A 24 22.54 -18.63 -1.06
N SER A 25 23.00 -17.65 -1.84
CA SER A 25 22.23 -16.49 -2.26
C SER A 25 21.19 -16.98 -3.28
N GLU A 26 20.16 -17.66 -2.80
CA GLU A 26 18.99 -18.04 -3.61
C GLU A 26 17.88 -16.98 -3.60
N ASN A 27 18.19 -15.75 -3.20
CA ASN A 27 17.43 -14.60 -3.67
C ASN A 27 18.32 -13.83 -4.64
N PRO A 28 18.06 -13.84 -5.96
CA PRO A 28 18.68 -12.86 -6.80
C PRO A 28 18.18 -11.50 -6.31
N ILE A 29 19.09 -10.70 -5.76
CA ILE A 29 18.89 -9.26 -5.74
C ILE A 29 18.73 -8.88 -7.21
N VAL A 30 17.50 -8.64 -7.66
CA VAL A 30 17.24 -8.04 -8.96
C VAL A 30 17.66 -6.58 -8.83
N LEU A 31 18.96 -6.33 -8.95
CA LEU A 31 19.47 -5.01 -9.30
C LEU A 31 18.85 -4.67 -10.67
N PRO A 32 18.36 -3.44 -10.90
CA PRO A 32 18.08 -2.99 -12.25
C PRO A 32 19.42 -2.97 -13.00
N SER A 33 19.71 -4.05 -13.71
CA SER A 33 20.93 -4.19 -14.49
C SER A 33 20.68 -3.66 -15.89
N THR A 34 20.46 -2.35 -16.03
CA THR A 34 20.69 -1.65 -17.28
C THR A 34 20.83 -0.15 -17.00
N CYS A 35 22.06 0.33 -17.05
CA CYS A 35 22.33 1.68 -17.55
C CYS A 35 22.15 1.64 -19.09
N HIS A 36 20.92 1.43 -19.53
CA HIS A 36 20.52 1.59 -20.92
C HIS A 36 19.18 2.32 -20.94
N ASP A 37 19.09 3.29 -21.84
CA ASP A 37 17.89 4.05 -22.15
C ASP A 37 16.76 3.09 -22.61
N ASP A 38 16.05 2.48 -21.65
CA ASP A 38 14.82 1.74 -21.90
C ASP A 38 13.64 2.71 -21.81
N ASP A 39 13.32 3.34 -22.93
CA ASP A 39 12.08 4.13 -23.14
C ASP A 39 10.79 3.27 -23.03
N ASN A 40 10.86 2.02 -22.55
CA ASN A 40 9.73 1.09 -22.47
C ASN A 40 9.71 0.21 -21.21
N LEU A 41 10.07 0.75 -20.04
CA LEU A 41 9.86 0.04 -18.77
C LEU A 41 8.35 -0.07 -18.46
N VAL A 42 7.73 -1.19 -18.83
CA VAL A 42 6.35 -1.51 -18.46
C VAL A 42 6.33 -2.08 -17.04
N LEU A 43 5.77 -1.32 -16.10
CA LEU A 43 5.68 -1.73 -14.69
C LEU A 43 4.74 -2.95 -14.51
N PRO A 44 5.02 -3.86 -13.56
CA PRO A 44 4.16 -5.02 -13.29
C PRO A 44 2.70 -4.67 -13.00
N GLU A 45 1.79 -5.59 -13.30
CA GLU A 45 0.36 -5.43 -13.02
C GLU A 45 0.05 -5.65 -11.54
N VAL A 46 -1.05 -5.03 -11.09
CA VAL A 46 -1.69 -5.29 -9.81
C VAL A 46 -2.80 -6.31 -10.05
N TYR A 47 -2.89 -7.36 -9.22
CA TYR A 47 -3.83 -8.46 -9.38
C TYR A 47 -4.83 -8.49 -8.23
N ASP A 48 -6.05 -8.94 -8.52
CA ASP A 48 -7.04 -9.29 -7.51
C ASP A 48 -6.77 -10.68 -6.90
N GLN A 49 -7.56 -11.07 -5.91
CA GLN A 49 -7.43 -12.38 -5.26
C GLN A 49 -7.68 -13.58 -6.18
N ASP A 50 -8.38 -13.38 -7.30
CA ASP A 50 -8.62 -14.41 -8.31
C ASP A 50 -7.46 -14.52 -9.32
N GLY A 51 -6.46 -13.62 -9.23
CA GLY A 51 -5.30 -13.59 -10.12
C GLY A 51 -5.55 -12.87 -11.45
N HIS A 52 -6.61 -12.05 -11.54
CA HIS A 52 -6.85 -11.20 -12.70
C HIS A 52 -6.26 -9.80 -12.47
N PRO A 53 -5.72 -9.14 -13.51
CA PRO A 53 -5.23 -7.79 -13.35
C PRO A 53 -6.36 -6.82 -13.03
N LEU A 54 -6.09 -5.89 -12.12
CA LEU A 54 -6.96 -4.76 -11.84
C LEU A 54 -7.11 -3.91 -13.10
N ARG A 55 -8.33 -3.46 -13.37
CA ARG A 55 -8.63 -2.61 -14.53
C ARG A 55 -9.20 -1.27 -14.13
N ILE A 56 -8.80 -0.22 -14.84
CA ILE A 56 -9.35 1.12 -14.73
C ILE A 56 -10.86 1.06 -15.00
N GLY A 57 -11.64 1.65 -14.09
CA GLY A 57 -13.10 1.70 -14.14
C GLY A 57 -13.83 0.44 -13.66
N GLN A 58 -13.13 -0.67 -13.45
CA GLN A 58 -13.70 -1.89 -12.86
C GLN A 58 -13.83 -1.75 -11.34
N ARG A 59 -14.86 -2.39 -10.78
CA ARG A 59 -15.19 -2.32 -9.35
C ARG A 59 -14.43 -3.37 -8.55
N TYR A 60 -13.88 -2.94 -7.42
CA TYR A 60 -13.18 -3.80 -6.47
C TYR A 60 -13.54 -3.43 -5.03
N ILE A 61 -13.55 -4.41 -4.13
CA ILE A 61 -13.46 -4.20 -2.69
C ILE A 61 -11.97 -4.14 -2.32
N ILE A 62 -11.57 -3.10 -1.58
CA ILE A 62 -10.27 -3.05 -0.92
C ILE A 62 -10.44 -3.68 0.45
N ASN A 63 -9.74 -4.79 0.70
CA ASN A 63 -9.82 -5.51 1.97
C ASN A 63 -8.46 -5.59 2.65
N ASN A 64 -8.45 -5.44 3.98
CA ASN A 64 -7.26 -5.75 4.77
C ASN A 64 -7.32 -7.24 5.18
N PRO A 65 -6.36 -8.08 4.73
CA PRO A 65 -6.39 -9.53 4.93
C PRO A 65 -5.90 -9.98 6.32
N LEU A 66 -5.59 -9.07 7.24
CA LEU A 66 -5.16 -9.44 8.59
C LEU A 66 -6.35 -9.84 9.47
N ILE A 67 -6.11 -10.78 10.38
CA ILE A 67 -7.11 -11.19 11.37
C ILE A 67 -7.52 -9.97 12.21
N GLY A 68 -8.83 -9.80 12.42
CA GLY A 68 -9.36 -8.67 13.19
C GLY A 68 -9.61 -7.41 12.35
N ALA A 69 -9.13 -7.38 11.11
CA ALA A 69 -9.34 -6.31 10.15
C ALA A 69 -10.51 -6.63 9.21
N GLY A 70 -10.74 -5.78 8.22
CA GLY A 70 -11.81 -5.95 7.25
C GLY A 70 -11.75 -4.91 6.15
N ALA A 71 -12.84 -4.85 5.38
CA ALA A 71 -12.90 -4.07 4.16
C ALA A 71 -12.97 -2.57 4.40
N VAL A 72 -12.47 -1.81 3.44
CA VAL A 72 -12.57 -0.35 3.42
C VAL A 72 -13.98 0.04 2.98
N TYR A 73 -14.55 1.04 3.66
CA TYR A 73 -15.91 1.50 3.39
C TYR A 73 -16.05 3.02 3.47
N LEU A 74 -17.08 3.52 2.80
CA LEU A 74 -17.47 4.92 2.81
C LEU A 74 -18.43 5.18 3.97
N TYR A 75 -18.18 6.24 4.72
CA TYR A 75 -19.07 6.66 5.79
C TYR A 75 -19.29 8.18 5.80
N ASN A 76 -20.41 8.61 6.37
CA ASN A 76 -20.76 10.02 6.50
C ASN A 76 -20.63 10.46 7.96
N ILE A 77 -19.46 10.97 8.32
CA ILE A 77 -19.19 11.46 9.67
C ILE A 77 -19.77 12.86 9.80
N GLY A 78 -20.69 13.02 10.75
CA GLY A 78 -21.36 14.28 11.04
C GLY A 78 -22.60 14.54 10.20
N ASN A 79 -23.12 13.53 9.48
CA ASN A 79 -24.34 13.63 8.66
C ASN A 79 -24.29 14.81 7.67
N LEU A 80 -23.14 14.97 7.00
CA LEU A 80 -22.94 16.01 6.01
C LEU A 80 -23.75 15.73 4.73
N GLN A 81 -23.83 16.72 3.86
CA GLN A 81 -24.54 16.61 2.59
C GLN A 81 -24.01 15.48 1.69
N CYS A 82 -22.70 15.22 1.74
CA CYS A 82 -22.03 14.14 1.02
C CYS A 82 -21.16 13.32 2.00
N PRO A 83 -21.10 11.99 1.85
CA PRO A 83 -20.18 11.17 2.63
C PRO A 83 -18.73 11.63 2.45
N ASN A 84 -17.98 11.64 3.55
CA ASN A 84 -16.71 12.34 3.68
C ASN A 84 -15.57 11.47 4.23
N ALA A 85 -15.84 10.25 4.68
CA ALA A 85 -14.86 9.44 5.41
C ALA A 85 -14.53 8.13 4.70
N VAL A 86 -13.23 7.79 4.69
CA VAL A 86 -12.70 6.49 4.28
C VAL A 86 -12.32 5.73 5.55
N LEU A 87 -13.10 4.71 5.88
CA LEU A 87 -12.96 3.93 7.11
C LEU A 87 -12.65 2.47 6.80
N GLN A 88 -12.21 1.73 7.81
CA GLN A 88 -11.93 0.30 7.68
C GLN A 88 -12.79 -0.49 8.66
N HIS A 89 -13.43 -1.56 8.20
CA HIS A 89 -14.11 -2.50 9.08
C HIS A 89 -13.10 -3.20 10.00
N MET A 90 -13.57 -3.56 11.20
CA MET A 90 -12.79 -4.30 12.20
C MET A 90 -13.69 -5.36 12.82
N SER A 91 -13.12 -6.43 13.35
CA SER A 91 -13.85 -7.50 14.03
C SER A 91 -14.36 -7.09 15.43
N ILE A 92 -14.93 -5.90 15.56
CA ILE A 92 -15.65 -5.42 16.74
C ILE A 92 -17.06 -4.99 16.34
N PRO A 93 -18.10 -5.31 17.14
CA PRO A 93 -19.49 -5.25 16.70
C PRO A 93 -19.91 -3.95 16.02
N GLN A 94 -19.41 -2.80 16.50
CA GLN A 94 -19.77 -1.48 15.95
C GLN A 94 -19.13 -1.16 14.59
N PHE A 95 -18.09 -1.89 14.17
CA PHE A 95 -17.39 -1.69 12.89
C PHE A 95 -17.33 -2.95 12.04
N LEU A 96 -18.22 -3.92 12.27
CA LEU A 96 -18.45 -5.03 11.35
C LEU A 96 -19.20 -4.53 10.10
N GLY A 97 -18.95 -5.17 8.96
CA GLY A 97 -19.69 -4.89 7.73
C GLY A 97 -18.94 -5.27 6.47
N GLU A 98 -19.56 -4.91 5.36
CA GLU A 98 -19.08 -5.18 4.00
C GLU A 98 -18.38 -3.94 3.41
N GLY A 99 -17.39 -4.19 2.56
CA GLY A 99 -16.66 -3.12 1.89
C GLY A 99 -17.54 -2.31 0.94
N THR A 100 -17.20 -1.03 0.78
CA THR A 100 -17.78 -0.20 -0.28
C THR A 100 -16.94 -0.34 -1.54
N PRO A 101 -17.51 -0.73 -2.70
CA PRO A 101 -16.76 -0.85 -3.94
C PRO A 101 -16.05 0.44 -4.32
N VAL A 102 -14.84 0.32 -4.84
CA VAL A 102 -14.08 1.42 -5.45
C VAL A 102 -13.84 1.13 -6.92
N VAL A 103 -13.55 2.20 -7.66
CA VAL A 103 -12.96 2.13 -9.00
C VAL A 103 -11.63 2.88 -8.99
N PHE A 104 -10.66 2.35 -9.73
CA PHE A 104 -9.43 3.06 -10.06
C PHE A 104 -9.64 3.86 -11.33
N VAL A 105 -9.24 5.12 -11.33
CA VAL A 105 -9.34 6.00 -12.50
C VAL A 105 -8.02 6.71 -12.77
N ARG A 106 -7.81 7.07 -14.04
CA ARG A 106 -6.71 7.95 -14.47
C ARG A 106 -7.31 9.26 -14.97
N LYS A 107 -6.45 10.25 -15.24
CA LYS A 107 -6.89 11.57 -15.73
C LYS A 107 -7.58 11.47 -17.10
N SER A 108 -7.18 10.51 -17.94
CA SER A 108 -7.77 10.31 -19.25
C SER A 108 -8.85 9.23 -19.20
N GLU A 109 -10.03 9.53 -19.74
CA GLU A 109 -11.11 8.54 -19.90
C GLU A 109 -10.76 7.48 -20.97
N SER A 110 -9.80 7.77 -21.87
CA SER A 110 -9.29 6.79 -22.85
C SER A 110 -8.64 5.57 -22.20
N ASP A 111 -8.28 5.69 -20.94
CA ASP A 111 -7.57 4.68 -20.17
C ASP A 111 -8.53 3.62 -19.59
N TYR A 112 -9.84 3.73 -19.85
CA TYR A 112 -10.84 2.78 -19.34
C TYR A 112 -10.56 1.37 -19.85
N GLY A 113 -10.54 0.40 -18.94
CA GLY A 113 -10.24 -1.01 -19.26
C GLY A 113 -8.75 -1.36 -19.27
N ASP A 114 -7.85 -0.36 -19.28
CA ASP A 114 -6.42 -0.60 -19.11
C ASP A 114 -6.11 -1.16 -17.72
N VAL A 115 -4.95 -1.83 -17.62
CA VAL A 115 -4.53 -2.45 -16.37
C VAL A 115 -3.91 -1.44 -15.41
N VAL A 116 -4.20 -1.63 -14.12
CA VAL A 116 -3.54 -0.91 -13.03
C VAL A 116 -2.17 -1.54 -12.81
N ARG A 117 -1.11 -0.72 -12.83
CA ARG A 117 0.27 -1.15 -12.67
C ARG A 117 0.86 -0.64 -11.37
N VAL A 118 1.78 -1.41 -10.80
CA VAL A 118 2.48 -1.04 -9.56
C VAL A 118 3.19 0.30 -9.75
N MET A 119 3.19 1.14 -8.72
CA MET A 119 3.84 2.46 -8.71
C MET A 119 3.38 3.45 -9.81
N THR A 120 2.35 3.11 -10.59
CA THR A 120 1.64 4.04 -11.47
C THR A 120 0.60 4.82 -10.67
N GLY A 121 0.54 6.13 -10.90
CA GLY A 121 -0.42 7.01 -10.22
C GLY A 121 -1.86 6.74 -10.66
N VAL A 122 -2.74 6.56 -9.69
CA VAL A 122 -4.19 6.38 -9.88
C VAL A 122 -4.96 7.25 -8.90
N TYR A 123 -6.20 7.57 -9.25
CA TYR A 123 -7.18 8.09 -8.30
C TYR A 123 -8.10 6.95 -7.87
N ILE A 124 -8.49 6.96 -6.61
CA ILE A 124 -9.40 5.97 -6.03
C ILE A 124 -10.73 6.67 -5.77
N LYS A 125 -11.84 6.09 -6.24
CA LYS A 125 -13.18 6.65 -6.08
C LYS A 125 -14.13 5.59 -5.58
N PHE A 126 -14.93 5.88 -4.57
CA PHE A 126 -16.02 4.98 -4.19
C PHE A 126 -17.10 4.93 -5.29
N PHE A 127 -17.49 3.72 -5.66
CA PHE A 127 -18.58 3.45 -6.58
C PHE A 127 -19.87 3.19 -5.80
N VAL A 128 -20.63 4.25 -5.56
CA VAL A 128 -21.89 4.22 -4.83
C VAL A 128 -22.97 5.00 -5.57
N LYS A 129 -24.23 4.59 -5.40
CA LYS A 129 -25.37 5.41 -5.83
C LYS A 129 -25.37 6.69 -4.99
N THR A 130 -25.15 7.83 -5.62
CA THR A 130 -25.17 9.15 -4.97
C THR A 130 -26.11 10.10 -5.69
N THR A 131 -26.39 11.23 -5.07
CA THR A 131 -27.04 12.35 -5.75
C THR A 131 -26.09 12.97 -6.77
N LYS A 132 -26.63 13.67 -7.78
CA LYS A 132 -25.80 14.41 -8.76
C LYS A 132 -24.82 15.39 -8.09
N LEU A 133 -25.15 15.90 -6.90
CA LEU A 133 -24.30 16.81 -6.14
C LEU A 133 -23.06 16.12 -5.55
N CYS A 134 -23.15 14.84 -5.21
CA CYS A 134 -22.07 14.11 -4.51
C CYS A 134 -21.27 13.18 -5.42
N VAL A 135 -21.54 13.14 -6.73
CA VAL A 135 -20.89 12.23 -7.67
C VAL A 135 -19.37 12.40 -7.70
N ASP A 136 -18.88 13.63 -7.56
CA ASP A 136 -17.45 13.96 -7.53
C ASP A 136 -16.87 13.97 -6.11
N GLN A 137 -17.72 13.91 -5.09
CA GLN A 137 -17.33 13.93 -3.68
C GLN A 137 -16.90 12.56 -3.14
N THR A 138 -16.73 11.57 -4.02
CA THR A 138 -16.37 10.18 -3.66
C THR A 138 -14.92 9.82 -3.98
N VAL A 139 -14.18 10.75 -4.61
CA VAL A 139 -12.75 10.60 -4.89
C VAL A 139 -11.96 10.76 -3.59
N TRP A 140 -11.01 9.86 -3.35
CA TRP A 140 -10.16 9.89 -2.18
C TRP A 140 -9.12 11.01 -2.26
N LYS A 141 -8.76 11.54 -1.10
CA LYS A 141 -7.63 12.45 -0.87
C LYS A 141 -7.09 12.24 0.53
N VAL A 142 -5.98 12.90 0.83
CA VAL A 142 -5.47 13.04 2.20
C VAL A 142 -5.68 14.48 2.67
N ASN A 143 -6.26 14.68 3.85
CA ASN A 143 -6.45 16.01 4.42
C ASN A 143 -5.18 16.50 5.18
N HIS A 144 -5.22 17.74 5.68
CA HIS A 144 -4.11 18.35 6.41
C HIS A 144 -3.72 17.62 7.70
N GLU A 145 -4.59 16.76 8.25
CA GLU A 145 -4.32 15.94 9.43
C GLU A 145 -3.72 14.57 9.07
N GLY A 146 -3.45 14.30 7.79
CA GLY A 146 -2.96 13.02 7.30
C GLY A 146 -4.04 11.93 7.23
N LEU A 147 -5.34 12.27 7.27
CA LEU A 147 -6.43 11.30 7.17
C LEU A 147 -6.83 11.10 5.72
N VAL A 148 -7.03 9.84 5.34
CA VAL A 148 -7.66 9.52 4.05
C VAL A 148 -9.16 9.81 4.16
N VAL A 149 -9.65 10.68 3.29
CA VAL A 149 -11.03 11.17 3.25
C VAL A 149 -11.51 11.24 1.80
N THR A 150 -12.79 11.52 1.59
CA THR A 150 -13.31 11.79 0.23
C THR A 150 -13.38 13.29 -0.07
N GLY A 151 -13.79 13.64 -1.28
CA GLY A 151 -13.81 15.03 -1.78
C GLY A 151 -12.48 15.47 -2.39
N GLY A 152 -11.68 14.53 -2.89
CA GLY A 152 -10.58 14.79 -3.82
C GLY A 152 -11.08 15.09 -5.23
N GLN A 153 -10.15 15.29 -6.16
CA GLN A 153 -10.45 15.60 -7.55
C GLN A 153 -9.57 14.78 -8.50
N VAL A 154 -10.20 14.10 -9.48
CA VAL A 154 -9.45 13.47 -10.57
C VAL A 154 -8.73 14.55 -11.38
N GLY A 155 -7.42 14.39 -11.56
CA GLY A 155 -6.56 15.36 -12.21
C GLY A 155 -5.81 16.28 -11.23
N ASN A 156 -6.16 16.29 -9.94
CA ASN A 156 -5.38 16.96 -8.91
C ASN A 156 -4.19 16.09 -8.52
N GLU A 157 -2.99 16.55 -8.83
CA GLU A 157 -1.74 15.84 -8.56
C GLU A 157 -1.48 15.54 -7.07
N ASN A 158 -2.18 16.23 -6.15
CA ASN A 158 -2.12 15.98 -4.72
C ASN A 158 -3.06 14.85 -4.24
N ASP A 159 -3.97 14.36 -5.09
CA ASP A 159 -4.94 13.31 -4.75
C ASP A 159 -4.55 11.95 -5.35
N ILE A 160 -3.29 11.81 -5.78
CA ILE A 160 -2.76 10.60 -6.41
C ILE A 160 -2.39 9.56 -5.36
N PHE A 161 -2.80 8.32 -5.63
CA PHE A 161 -2.38 7.12 -4.91
C PHE A 161 -1.55 6.21 -5.81
N LYS A 162 -0.72 5.38 -5.19
CA LYS A 162 0.06 4.33 -5.86
C LYS A 162 -0.08 3.01 -5.11
N ILE A 163 0.10 1.91 -5.84
CA ILE A 163 0.04 0.56 -5.29
C ILE A 163 1.42 -0.07 -5.38
N ARG A 164 1.93 -0.64 -4.28
CA ARG A 164 3.21 -1.36 -4.25
C ARG A 164 3.00 -2.77 -3.74
N LYS A 165 3.73 -3.73 -4.30
CA LYS A 165 3.79 -5.10 -3.77
C LYS A 165 4.43 -5.11 -2.38
N THR A 166 4.06 -6.08 -1.56
CA THR A 166 4.73 -6.38 -0.30
C THR A 166 4.97 -7.88 -0.19
N ASP A 167 6.03 -8.25 0.52
CA ASP A 167 6.38 -9.65 0.80
C ASP A 167 5.69 -10.17 2.07
N LEU A 168 4.73 -9.39 2.60
CA LEU A 168 3.95 -9.76 3.77
C LEU A 168 3.15 -11.04 3.51
N VAL A 169 3.42 -12.07 4.30
CA VAL A 169 2.62 -13.29 4.34
C VAL A 169 1.45 -13.08 5.30
N THR A 170 0.23 -13.30 4.81
CA THR A 170 -0.99 -13.13 5.60
C THR A 170 -1.39 -14.45 6.27
N PRO A 171 -2.03 -14.42 7.46
CA PRO A 171 -2.40 -15.63 8.18
C PRO A 171 -3.32 -16.58 7.38
N GLU A 172 -4.19 -16.01 6.54
CA GLU A 172 -5.16 -16.76 5.73
C GLU A 172 -4.61 -17.15 4.34
N GLY A 173 -3.34 -16.86 4.06
CA GLY A 173 -2.71 -17.23 2.79
C GLY A 173 -3.23 -16.44 1.58
N SER A 174 -3.70 -15.20 1.80
CA SER A 174 -4.09 -14.31 0.71
C SER A 174 -2.94 -14.14 -0.29
N LYS A 175 -3.28 -14.22 -1.57
CA LYS A 175 -2.32 -13.98 -2.67
C LYS A 175 -2.19 -12.49 -2.91
N PHE A 176 -1.22 -12.05 -3.70
CA PHE A 176 -1.14 -10.67 -4.23
C PHE A 176 -1.45 -9.58 -3.19
N VAL A 177 -0.62 -9.51 -2.15
CA VAL A 177 -0.78 -8.52 -1.08
C VAL A 177 -0.03 -7.25 -1.44
N TYR A 178 -0.66 -6.11 -1.22
CA TYR A 178 -0.15 -4.79 -1.59
C TYR A 178 -0.16 -3.83 -0.41
N LYS A 179 0.55 -2.71 -0.56
CA LYS A 179 0.35 -1.51 0.24
C LYS A 179 -0.05 -0.35 -0.65
N LEU A 180 -0.90 0.52 -0.12
CA LEU A 180 -1.28 1.77 -0.75
C LEU A 180 -0.35 2.88 -0.29
N LEU A 181 -0.02 3.79 -1.20
CA LEU A 181 0.75 4.99 -0.92
C LEU A 181 -0.03 6.21 -1.39
N HIS A 182 0.01 7.29 -0.61
CA HIS A 182 -0.39 8.61 -1.06
C HIS A 182 0.85 9.34 -1.59
N CYS A 183 0.78 9.84 -2.81
CA CYS A 183 1.92 10.42 -3.53
C CYS A 183 1.56 11.78 -4.11
N PRO A 184 1.45 12.82 -3.28
CA PRO A 184 1.20 14.16 -3.76
C PRO A 184 2.38 14.70 -4.56
N SER A 185 2.11 15.62 -5.49
CA SER A 185 3.16 16.22 -6.31
C SER A 185 4.18 16.98 -5.47
N HIS A 186 5.43 16.94 -5.91
CA HIS A 186 6.57 17.60 -5.25
C HIS A 186 6.84 17.18 -3.80
N LEU A 187 6.21 16.10 -3.33
CA LEU A 187 6.34 15.59 -1.97
C LEU A 187 6.70 14.09 -2.00
N GLN A 188 7.28 13.62 -0.89
CA GLN A 188 7.57 12.20 -0.73
C GLN A 188 6.27 11.41 -0.57
N CYS A 189 6.19 10.27 -1.24
CA CYS A 189 5.10 9.32 -1.03
C CYS A 189 5.07 8.82 0.42
N LYS A 190 3.89 8.79 1.03
CA LYS A 190 3.66 8.20 2.36
C LYS A 190 2.85 6.92 2.24
N ASN A 191 3.12 5.95 3.11
CA ASN A 191 2.33 4.72 3.18
C ASN A 191 0.94 5.02 3.76
N ILE A 192 -0.03 4.17 3.46
CA ILE A 192 -1.34 4.19 4.13
C ILE A 192 -1.33 3.17 5.26
N GLY A 193 -1.51 3.67 6.47
CA GLY A 193 -1.68 2.91 7.71
C GLY A 193 -3.10 3.06 8.27
N GLY A 194 -3.30 2.57 9.50
CA GLY A 194 -4.56 2.63 10.23
C GLY A 194 -4.40 3.32 11.58
N ASN A 195 -5.37 4.13 11.98
CA ASN A 195 -5.40 4.72 13.31
C ASN A 195 -6.85 4.92 13.79
N PHE A 196 -7.09 4.69 15.07
CA PHE A 196 -8.38 4.98 15.69
C PHE A 196 -8.46 6.46 16.08
N LYS A 197 -9.13 7.28 15.27
CA LYS A 197 -9.20 8.73 15.47
C LYS A 197 -10.64 9.25 15.39
N ASN A 198 -10.99 10.11 16.35
CA ASN A 198 -12.33 10.69 16.53
C ASN A 198 -13.43 9.62 16.66
N GLY A 199 -13.10 8.48 17.27
CA GLY A 199 -14.06 7.38 17.47
C GLY A 199 -14.21 6.42 16.30
N TYR A 200 -13.36 6.48 15.26
CA TYR A 200 -13.48 5.65 14.07
C TYR A 200 -12.14 5.01 13.65
N PRO A 201 -12.15 3.79 13.08
CA PRO A 201 -11.00 3.17 12.44
C PRO A 201 -10.72 3.84 11.08
N ARG A 202 -9.81 4.80 11.07
CA ARG A 202 -9.50 5.60 9.88
C ARG A 202 -8.24 5.11 9.20
N LEU A 203 -8.22 5.22 7.87
CA LEU A 203 -6.98 5.17 7.12
C LEU A 203 -6.23 6.50 7.26
N VAL A 204 -4.91 6.42 7.45
CA VAL A 204 -4.04 7.58 7.68
C VAL A 204 -2.73 7.44 6.92
N THR A 205 -2.05 8.54 6.63
CA THR A 205 -0.66 8.48 6.15
C THR A 205 0.31 8.16 7.27
N VAL A 206 1.25 7.27 7.01
CA VAL A 206 2.34 6.90 7.94
C VAL A 206 3.69 6.97 7.23
N ASP A 207 4.73 7.32 7.98
CA ASP A 207 6.09 7.49 7.45
C ASP A 207 6.92 6.19 7.55
N ASP A 208 6.71 5.38 8.59
CA ASP A 208 7.42 4.09 8.76
C ASP A 208 6.85 3.02 7.80
N ASP A 209 7.74 2.26 7.17
CA ASP A 209 7.39 1.13 6.31
C ASP A 209 6.91 -0.11 7.08
N LYS A 210 6.89 -0.06 8.41
CA LYS A 210 6.32 -1.08 9.28
C LYS A 210 4.87 -0.80 9.69
N ASP A 211 4.43 0.45 9.57
CA ASP A 211 3.12 0.90 10.05
C ASP A 211 2.04 0.90 8.96
N PHE A 212 2.38 0.47 7.74
CA PHE A 212 1.41 0.37 6.65
C PHE A 212 0.37 -0.72 6.93
N LEU A 213 -0.82 -0.55 6.36
CA LEU A 213 -1.82 -1.60 6.30
C LEU A 213 -1.68 -2.39 4.99
N PRO A 214 -1.65 -3.73 5.06
CA PRO A 214 -1.72 -4.54 3.86
C PRO A 214 -3.13 -4.51 3.28
N PHE A 215 -3.20 -4.57 1.96
CA PHE A 215 -4.45 -4.60 1.22
C PHE A 215 -4.42 -5.68 0.15
N VAL A 216 -5.58 -6.30 -0.04
CA VAL A 216 -5.91 -7.14 -1.19
C VAL A 216 -7.10 -6.54 -1.91
N PHE A 217 -7.23 -6.90 -3.18
CA PHE A 217 -8.33 -6.46 -4.03
C PHE A 217 -9.21 -7.64 -4.39
N ILE A 218 -10.51 -7.50 -4.22
CA ILE A 218 -11.51 -8.51 -4.56
C ILE A 218 -12.44 -7.90 -5.59
N LYS A 219 -12.68 -8.57 -6.72
CA LYS A 219 -13.57 -8.05 -7.76
C LYS A 219 -15.01 -7.96 -7.21
N ALA A 220 -15.66 -6.82 -7.41
CA ALA A 220 -17.01 -6.51 -6.89
C ALA A 220 -18.09 -6.57 -7.98
#